data_AF-A0A817IE21-F1
#
_entry.id   AF-A0A817IE21-F1
#
_cell.length_a   1.000
_cell.length_b   1.000
_cell.length_c   1.000
_cell.angle_alpha   90.00
_cell.angle_beta   90.00
_cell.angle_gamma   90.00
#
_symmetry.space_group_name_H-M   'P 1'
#
loop_
_entity.id
_entity.type
_entity.pdbx_description
1 polymer ?
#
loop_
_entity_poly.entity_id
_entity_poly.type
_entity_poly.pdbx_seq_one_letter_code
_entity_poly.pdbx_strand_id
1 'polypeptide(L)'
;MADERESDGEMDDFDENDHSDLKNRFTSEEMENIIEWVDQHPNAKFATISHYFRKIKSMTYIKRFREYIENNGRRLEKVKEIKEFMFNEFYLKRTIEKEAVHDDDLELYAIQKARELNWDTFKASKSFINTIKKENKISSRRYNKIITRTKANRNIGSLNGNQTFLFEL
;
A
#
# COMPACT_ATOMS: atom_id res chain seq x y z
N MET A 1 13.36 -58.36 -26.26
CA MET A 1 12.81 -58.35 -24.88
C MET A 1 12.60 -56.90 -24.51
N ALA A 2 11.39 -56.60 -24.05
CA ALA A 2 10.74 -55.29 -24.01
C ALA A 2 11.36 -54.26 -23.06
N ASP A 3 11.15 -52.98 -23.35
CA ASP A 3 10.67 -52.00 -22.36
C ASP A 3 10.03 -50.82 -23.10
N GLU A 4 8.77 -50.98 -23.52
CA GLU A 4 7.91 -49.88 -23.95
C GLU A 4 7.35 -49.22 -22.68
N ARG A 5 7.91 -48.08 -22.29
CA ARG A 5 7.33 -47.27 -21.22
C ARG A 5 6.20 -46.45 -21.79
N GLU A 6 5.00 -46.97 -21.64
CA GLU A 6 3.76 -46.21 -21.69
C GLU A 6 3.88 -45.05 -20.69
N SER A 7 3.74 -43.82 -21.19
CA SER A 7 3.65 -42.59 -20.40
C SER A 7 2.29 -42.00 -20.67
N ASP A 8 1.34 -42.52 -19.92
CA ASP A 8 -0.04 -42.13 -19.71
C ASP A 8 -0.10 -40.67 -19.23
N GLY A 9 -0.04 -39.76 -20.20
CA GLY A 9 -0.39 -38.36 -20.00
C GLY A 9 -1.90 -38.26 -19.80
N GLU A 10 -2.35 -38.32 -18.55
CA GLU A 10 -3.72 -37.95 -18.16
C GLU A 10 -4.05 -36.57 -18.73
N MET A 11 -4.99 -36.58 -19.67
CA MET A 11 -5.55 -35.40 -20.32
C MET A 11 -6.59 -34.83 -19.36
N ASP A 12 -6.18 -33.91 -18.48
CA ASP A 12 -7.11 -33.20 -17.59
C ASP A 12 -8.08 -32.36 -18.45
N ASP A 13 -9.34 -32.80 -18.48
CA ASP A 13 -10.47 -32.09 -19.08
C ASP A 13 -10.55 -30.65 -18.53
N PHE A 14 -10.36 -29.69 -19.43
CA PHE A 14 -10.22 -28.28 -19.10
C PHE A 14 -11.60 -27.62 -18.99
N ASP A 15 -12.10 -27.45 -17.77
CA ASP A 15 -13.29 -26.62 -17.51
C ASP A 15 -12.91 -25.14 -17.35
N GLU A 16 -13.21 -24.34 -18.38
CA GLU A 16 -12.95 -22.90 -18.47
C GLU A 16 -13.82 -22.05 -17.54
N ASN A 17 -14.86 -22.60 -16.90
CA ASN A 17 -15.83 -21.80 -16.12
C ASN A 17 -15.44 -21.49 -14.66
N ASP A 18 -14.25 -21.91 -14.21
CA ASP A 18 -13.94 -21.99 -12.76
C ASP A 18 -13.21 -20.76 -12.17
N HIS A 19 -13.40 -19.56 -12.74
CA HIS A 19 -12.83 -18.34 -12.17
C HIS A 19 -13.54 -17.87 -10.89
N SER A 20 -14.80 -18.26 -10.65
CA SER A 20 -15.56 -17.87 -9.46
C SER A 20 -15.24 -18.69 -8.20
N ASP A 21 -14.80 -19.95 -8.33
CA ASP A 21 -14.66 -20.87 -7.20
C ASP A 21 -13.41 -20.61 -6.34
N LEU A 22 -12.36 -20.03 -6.96
CA LEU A 22 -11.12 -19.67 -6.25
C LEU A 22 -11.35 -18.66 -5.11
N LYS A 23 -12.22 -17.67 -5.33
CA LYS A 23 -12.56 -16.64 -4.32
C LYS A 23 -13.33 -17.20 -3.13
N ASN A 24 -14.08 -18.29 -3.31
CA ASN A 24 -14.84 -18.91 -2.23
C ASN A 24 -13.98 -19.87 -1.39
N ARG A 25 -12.92 -20.43 -1.97
CA ARG A 25 -12.12 -21.49 -1.31
C ARG A 25 -10.83 -21.00 -0.69
N PHE A 26 -10.27 -19.89 -1.18
CA PHE A 26 -9.00 -19.35 -0.70
C PHE A 26 -9.14 -17.87 -0.37
N THR A 27 -8.57 -17.48 0.78
CA THR A 27 -8.37 -16.08 1.12
C THR A 27 -7.18 -15.51 0.34
N SER A 28 -7.16 -14.19 0.10
CA SER A 28 -6.04 -13.57 -0.62
C SER A 28 -4.69 -13.76 0.07
N GLU A 29 -4.68 -13.76 1.40
CA GLU A 29 -3.48 -14.03 2.20
C GLU A 29 -2.98 -15.46 2.03
N GLU A 30 -3.88 -16.46 1.97
CA GLU A 30 -3.50 -17.84 1.68
C GLU A 30 -2.86 -17.98 0.29
N MET A 31 -3.42 -17.31 -0.73
CA MET A 31 -2.86 -17.32 -2.08
C MET A 31 -1.45 -16.72 -2.10
N GLU A 32 -1.24 -15.58 -1.43
CA GLU A 32 0.08 -14.92 -1.33
C GLU A 32 1.11 -15.83 -0.65
N ASN A 33 0.75 -16.43 0.50
CA ASN A 33 1.64 -17.35 1.22
C ASN A 33 2.04 -18.58 0.39
N ILE A 34 1.10 -19.12 -0.39
CA ILE A 34 1.37 -20.26 -1.28
C ILE A 34 2.37 -19.86 -2.36
N ILE A 35 2.16 -18.71 -3.03
CA ILE A 35 3.06 -18.24 -4.07
C ILE A 35 4.44 -17.93 -3.51
N GLU A 36 4.54 -17.27 -2.36
CA GLU A 36 5.81 -16.99 -1.70
C GLU A 36 6.58 -18.28 -1.39
N TRP A 37 5.90 -19.29 -0.86
CA TRP A 37 6.55 -20.58 -0.56
C TRP A 37 7.06 -21.28 -1.83
N VAL A 38 6.28 -21.23 -2.92
CA VAL A 38 6.66 -21.81 -4.21
C VAL A 38 7.85 -21.05 -4.82
N ASP A 39 7.89 -19.73 -4.71
CA ASP A 39 9.01 -18.90 -5.17
C ASP A 39 10.29 -19.17 -4.36
N GLN A 40 10.17 -19.46 -3.06
CA GLN A 40 11.30 -19.88 -2.22
C GLN A 40 11.81 -21.29 -2.56
N HIS A 41 10.98 -22.14 -3.17
CA HIS A 41 11.30 -23.54 -3.50
C HIS A 41 11.00 -23.86 -4.97
N PRO A 42 11.75 -23.29 -5.93
CA PRO A 42 11.45 -23.40 -7.36
C PRO A 42 11.53 -24.84 -7.91
N ASN A 43 12.27 -25.73 -7.24
CA ASN A 43 12.42 -27.14 -7.62
C ASN A 43 11.45 -28.09 -6.90
N ALA A 44 10.51 -27.57 -6.11
CA ALA A 44 9.56 -28.39 -5.39
C ALA A 44 8.61 -29.11 -6.35
N LYS A 45 8.48 -30.42 -6.20
CA LYS A 45 7.49 -31.21 -6.93
C LYS A 45 6.08 -30.91 -6.43
N PHE A 46 5.08 -31.11 -7.28
CA PHE A 46 3.68 -30.95 -6.91
C PHE A 46 3.30 -31.76 -5.67
N ALA A 47 3.78 -33.00 -5.54
CA ALA A 47 3.54 -33.84 -4.37
C ALA A 47 4.01 -33.20 -3.05
N THR A 48 5.11 -32.44 -3.08
CA THR A 48 5.60 -31.70 -1.92
C THR A 48 4.68 -30.52 -1.63
N ILE A 49 4.31 -29.76 -2.66
CA ILE A 49 3.41 -28.61 -2.53
C ILE A 49 2.04 -29.03 -1.97
N SER A 50 1.46 -30.12 -2.49
CA SER A 50 0.16 -30.63 -2.04
C SER A 50 0.19 -31.20 -0.62
N HIS A 51 1.36 -31.69 -0.17
CA HIS A 51 1.57 -32.10 1.22
C HIS A 51 1.53 -30.90 2.18
N TYR A 52 2.20 -29.80 1.84
CA TYR A 52 2.16 -28.56 2.64
C TYR A 52 0.79 -27.85 2.53
N PHE A 53 0.20 -27.82 1.35
CA PHE A 53 -1.03 -27.09 1.04
C PHE A 53 -2.11 -28.04 0.53
N ARG A 54 -2.74 -28.79 1.45
CA ARG A 54 -3.75 -29.83 1.14
C ARG A 54 -4.96 -29.36 0.32
N LYS A 55 -5.26 -28.05 0.34
CA LYS A 55 -6.35 -27.43 -0.43
C LYS A 55 -6.03 -27.33 -1.93
N ILE A 56 -4.76 -27.36 -2.31
CA ILE A 56 -4.32 -27.29 -3.70
C ILE A 56 -4.44 -28.68 -4.32
N LYS A 57 -5.25 -28.79 -5.37
CA LYS A 57 -5.50 -30.06 -6.07
C LYS A 57 -4.74 -30.19 -7.40
N SER A 58 -4.31 -29.07 -7.99
CA SER A 58 -3.59 -29.06 -9.26
C SER A 58 -2.59 -27.90 -9.31
N MET A 59 -1.55 -28.05 -10.13
CA MET A 59 -0.56 -27.01 -10.40
C MET A 59 -1.20 -25.76 -11.04
N THR A 60 -2.33 -25.93 -11.74
CA THR A 60 -3.08 -24.84 -12.37
C THR A 60 -3.53 -23.79 -11.34
N TYR A 61 -3.78 -24.18 -10.09
CA TYR A 61 -4.11 -23.22 -9.02
C TYR A 61 -2.99 -22.21 -8.78
N ILE A 62 -1.72 -22.66 -8.83
CA ILE A 62 -0.57 -21.77 -8.64
C ILE A 62 -0.50 -20.74 -9.77
N LYS A 63 -0.71 -21.17 -11.01
CA LYS A 63 -0.78 -20.26 -12.16
C LYS A 63 -1.92 -19.24 -11.98
N ARG A 64 -3.13 -19.71 -11.63
CA ARG A 64 -4.28 -18.83 -11.39
C ARG A 64 -4.06 -17.88 -10.19
N PHE A 65 -3.35 -18.30 -9.15
CA PHE A 65 -2.99 -17.42 -8.03
C PHE A 65 -2.02 -16.32 -8.46
N ARG A 66 -1.02 -16.63 -9.31
CA ARG A 66 -0.14 -15.60 -9.89
C ARG A 66 -0.94 -14.58 -10.71
N GLU A 67 -1.77 -15.06 -11.63
CA GLU A 67 -2.64 -14.21 -12.44
C GLU A 67 -3.58 -13.36 -11.56
N TYR A 68 -4.12 -13.94 -10.49
CA TYR A 68 -4.96 -13.22 -9.54
C TYR A 68 -4.21 -12.11 -8.80
N ILE A 69 -3.00 -12.40 -8.30
CA ILE A 69 -2.15 -11.42 -7.59
C ILE A 69 -1.68 -10.32 -8.55
N GLU A 70 -1.29 -10.67 -9.78
CA GLU A 70 -0.89 -9.70 -10.81
C GLU A 70 -2.06 -8.79 -11.20
N ASN A 71 -3.25 -9.35 -11.43
CA ASN A 71 -4.42 -8.57 -11.85
C ASN A 71 -5.01 -7.72 -10.72
N ASN A 72 -5.06 -8.24 -9.49
CA ASN A 72 -5.64 -7.52 -8.36
C ASN A 72 -4.62 -6.72 -7.53
N GLY A 73 -3.32 -6.82 -7.83
CA GLY A 73 -2.24 -6.33 -6.97
C GLY A 73 -2.22 -7.03 -5.61
N ARG A 74 -1.11 -6.93 -4.86
CA ARG A 74 -1.14 -7.37 -3.46
C ARG A 74 -2.04 -6.43 -2.68
N ARG A 75 -3.02 -6.98 -1.97
CA ARG A 75 -3.97 -6.20 -1.16
C ARG A 75 -3.23 -5.26 -0.21
N LEU A 76 -2.13 -5.75 0.36
CA LEU A 76 -1.25 -4.98 1.26
C LEU A 76 -0.58 -3.80 0.55
N GLU A 77 -0.14 -3.97 -0.69
CA GLU A 77 0.46 -2.90 -1.49
C GLU A 77 -0.59 -1.81 -1.78
N LYS A 78 -1.80 -2.20 -2.20
CA LYS A 78 -2.90 -1.25 -2.42
C LYS A 78 -3.25 -0.45 -1.16
N VAL A 79 -3.31 -1.13 -0.01
CA VAL A 79 -3.54 -0.46 1.28
C VAL A 79 -2.40 0.52 1.59
N LYS A 80 -1.15 0.12 1.37
CA LYS A 80 0.02 0.97 1.59
C LYS A 80 -0.04 2.22 0.72
N GLU A 81 -0.36 2.07 -0.56
CA GLU A 81 -0.47 3.20 -1.48
C GLU A 81 -1.59 4.17 -1.08
N ILE A 82 -2.75 3.64 -0.66
CA ILE A 82 -3.84 4.46 -0.13
C ILE A 82 -3.39 5.24 1.12
N LYS A 83 -2.70 4.58 2.05
CA LYS A 83 -2.19 5.23 3.27
C LYS A 83 -1.21 6.36 2.96
N GLU A 84 -0.28 6.12 2.04
CA GLU A 84 0.72 7.11 1.61
C GLU A 84 0.05 8.31 0.95
N PHE A 85 -0.89 8.07 0.02
CA PHE A 85 -1.65 9.12 -0.64
C PHE A 85 -2.42 9.98 0.36
N MET A 86 -3.19 9.35 1.27
CA MET A 86 -3.96 10.07 2.28
C MET A 86 -3.07 10.95 3.17
N PHE A 87 -1.89 10.46 3.55
CA PHE A 87 -0.95 11.21 4.38
C PHE A 87 -0.39 12.42 3.63
N ASN A 88 -0.07 12.26 2.34
CA ASN A 88 0.42 13.33 1.49
C ASN A 88 -0.63 14.43 1.30
N GLU A 89 -1.88 14.07 1.01
CA GLU A 89 -3.00 15.01 0.87
C GLU A 89 -3.25 15.77 2.18
N PHE A 90 -3.28 15.04 3.31
CA PHE A 90 -3.39 15.66 4.62
C PHE A 90 -2.26 16.66 4.89
N TYR A 91 -1.02 16.29 4.56
CA TYR A 91 0.14 17.15 4.76
C TYR A 91 0.05 18.41 3.90
N LEU A 92 -0.32 18.27 2.62
CA LEU A 92 -0.49 19.37 1.67
C LEU A 92 -1.53 20.36 2.17
N LYS A 93 -2.74 19.87 2.48
CA LYS A 93 -3.85 20.69 2.99
C LYS A 93 -3.49 21.42 4.28
N ARG A 94 -2.79 20.74 5.18
CA ARG A 94 -2.47 21.29 6.50
C ARG A 94 -1.31 22.29 6.46
N THR A 95 -0.28 22.05 5.65
CA THR A 95 0.94 22.86 5.66
C THR A 95 0.92 23.98 4.64
N ILE A 96 0.36 23.74 3.46
CA ILE A 96 0.33 24.70 2.36
C ILE A 96 -0.95 25.54 2.46
N GLU A 97 -2.11 24.89 2.47
CA GLU A 97 -3.41 25.57 2.43
C GLU A 97 -3.89 26.06 3.80
N LYS A 98 -3.32 25.48 4.88
CA LYS A 98 -3.65 25.78 6.29
C LYS A 98 -5.12 25.49 6.63
N GLU A 99 -5.72 24.53 5.93
CA GLU A 99 -7.09 24.09 6.17
C GLU A 99 -7.16 23.08 7.32
N ALA A 100 -8.33 23.02 7.96
CA ALA A 100 -8.63 21.96 8.91
C ALA A 100 -9.06 20.71 8.12
N VAL A 101 -8.40 19.59 8.38
CA VAL A 101 -8.77 18.30 7.78
C VAL A 101 -9.57 17.50 8.79
N HIS A 102 -10.77 17.11 8.40
CA HIS A 102 -11.69 16.29 9.15
C HIS A 102 -11.56 14.81 8.77
N ASP A 103 -12.19 13.95 9.56
CA ASP A 103 -12.16 12.51 9.31
C ASP A 103 -12.90 12.17 8.00
N ASP A 104 -13.94 12.94 7.65
CA ASP A 104 -14.68 12.82 6.38
C ASP A 104 -13.78 13.11 5.16
N ASP A 105 -12.84 14.06 5.28
CA ASP A 105 -11.89 14.37 4.22
C ASP A 105 -10.90 13.22 4.01
N LEU A 106 -10.42 12.63 5.11
CA LEU A 106 -9.54 11.47 5.06
C LEU A 106 -10.25 10.26 4.44
N GLU A 107 -11.52 10.06 4.77
CA GLU A 107 -12.36 9.04 4.14
C GLU A 107 -12.49 9.28 2.63
N LEU A 108 -12.71 10.53 2.22
CA LEU A 108 -12.80 10.90 0.81
C LEU A 108 -11.48 10.62 0.05
N TYR A 109 -10.33 11.00 0.60
CA TYR A 109 -9.02 10.74 -0.02
C TYR A 109 -8.77 9.23 -0.17
N ALA A 110 -9.15 8.44 0.84
CA ALA A 110 -9.01 6.99 0.79
C ALA A 110 -9.84 6.38 -0.35
N ILE A 111 -11.10 6.82 -0.50
CA ILE A 111 -12.02 6.34 -1.53
C ILE A 111 -11.57 6.79 -2.92
N GLN A 112 -11.11 8.04 -3.06
CA GLN A 112 -10.57 8.56 -4.32
C GLN A 112 -9.41 7.69 -4.80
N LYS A 113 -8.42 7.44 -3.93
CA LYS A 113 -7.28 6.61 -4.29
C LYS A 113 -7.66 5.16 -4.56
N ALA A 114 -8.61 4.60 -3.81
CA ALA A 114 -9.09 3.24 -4.06
C ALA A 114 -9.75 3.10 -5.43
N ARG A 115 -10.47 4.12 -5.91
CA ARG A 115 -11.03 4.15 -7.26
C ARG A 115 -9.95 4.20 -8.34
N GLU A 116 -8.89 4.99 -8.13
CA GLU A 116 -7.74 4.99 -9.06
C GLU A 116 -7.06 3.62 -9.16
N LEU A 117 -7.06 2.85 -8.07
CA LEU A 117 -6.52 1.49 -8.00
C LEU A 117 -7.51 0.39 -8.43
N ASN A 118 -8.65 0.77 -9.01
CA ASN A 118 -9.75 -0.12 -9.39
C ASN A 118 -10.15 -1.07 -8.24
N TRP A 119 -10.18 -0.56 -7.00
CA TRP A 119 -10.52 -1.33 -5.81
C TRP A 119 -11.92 -0.98 -5.30
N ASP A 120 -12.94 -1.39 -6.05
CA ASP A 120 -14.35 -1.03 -5.79
C ASP A 120 -14.92 -1.59 -4.47
N THR A 121 -14.33 -2.67 -3.96
CA THR A 121 -14.74 -3.30 -2.70
C THR A 121 -14.11 -2.65 -1.47
N PHE A 122 -13.20 -1.69 -1.64
CA PHE A 122 -12.54 -1.01 -0.54
C PHE A 122 -13.54 -0.16 0.26
N LYS A 123 -13.41 -0.22 1.59
CA LYS A 123 -14.19 0.60 2.51
C LYS A 123 -13.28 1.30 3.50
N ALA A 124 -13.32 2.62 3.48
CA ALA A 124 -12.63 3.49 4.43
C ALA A 124 -13.35 3.50 5.79
N SER A 125 -13.30 2.37 6.51
CA SER A 125 -13.97 2.24 7.81
C SER A 125 -13.37 3.20 8.86
N LYS A 126 -14.17 3.57 9.88
CA LYS A 126 -13.69 4.38 11.01
C LYS A 126 -12.45 3.80 11.69
N SER A 127 -12.38 2.46 11.82
CA SER A 127 -11.22 1.77 12.36
C SER A 127 -9.97 1.96 11.49
N PHE A 128 -10.12 1.89 10.17
CA PHE A 128 -9.04 2.14 9.21
C PHE A 128 -8.49 3.58 9.34
N ILE A 129 -9.36 4.58 9.36
CA ILE A 129 -8.98 5.99 9.56
C ILE A 129 -8.27 6.19 10.90
N ASN A 130 -8.79 5.59 11.97
CA ASN A 130 -8.16 5.67 13.29
C ASN A 130 -6.76 5.04 13.33
N THR A 131 -6.55 3.92 12.64
CA THR A 131 -5.22 3.30 12.51
C THR A 131 -4.24 4.24 11.83
N ILE A 132 -4.61 4.83 10.69
CA ILE A 132 -3.75 5.80 9.98
C ILE A 132 -3.45 7.01 10.86
N LYS A 133 -4.46 7.52 11.57
CA LYS A 133 -4.28 8.66 12.48
C LYS A 133 -3.29 8.36 13.59
N LYS A 134 -3.36 7.16 14.18
CA LYS A 134 -2.42 6.73 15.23
C LYS A 134 -1.00 6.54 14.68
N GLU A 135 -0.86 5.84 13.55
CA GLU A 135 0.43 5.59 12.88
C GLU A 135 1.14 6.90 12.54
N ASN A 136 0.41 7.86 11.95
CA ASN A 136 0.97 9.12 11.46
C ASN A 136 0.79 10.31 12.43
N LYS A 137 0.32 10.06 13.66
CA LYS A 137 0.05 11.08 14.70
C LYS A 137 -0.83 12.24 14.20
N ILE A 138 -1.79 11.93 13.33
CA ILE A 138 -2.74 12.89 12.77
C ILE A 138 -3.82 13.18 13.82
N SER A 139 -4.09 14.47 14.04
CA SER A 139 -5.18 14.94 14.87
C SER A 139 -6.07 15.88 14.07
N SER A 140 -7.38 15.67 14.15
CA SER A 140 -8.37 16.62 13.66
C SER A 140 -8.38 17.80 14.63
N ARG A 141 -7.60 18.82 14.30
CA ARG A 141 -7.51 20.06 15.06
C ARG A 141 -7.33 21.20 14.09
N ARG A 142 -8.17 22.23 14.23
CA ARG A 142 -8.04 23.49 13.52
C ARG A 142 -6.64 24.07 13.76
N TYR A 143 -6.03 24.60 12.71
CA TYR A 143 -4.77 25.31 12.84
C TYR A 143 -5.01 26.62 13.62
N ASN A 144 -4.58 26.67 14.88
CA ASN A 144 -4.91 27.77 15.79
C ASN A 144 -3.77 28.75 16.07
N LYS A 145 -2.59 28.64 15.43
CA LYS A 145 -1.52 29.63 15.65
C LYS A 145 -0.46 29.62 14.55
N ILE A 146 -0.37 30.71 13.79
CA ILE A 146 0.87 31.05 13.08
C ILE A 146 1.84 31.54 14.16
N ILE A 147 2.77 30.69 14.59
CA ILE A 147 3.85 31.13 15.48
C ILE A 147 4.94 31.72 14.60
N THR A 148 4.88 33.02 14.33
CA THR A 148 6.02 33.76 13.77
C THR A 148 7.09 33.85 14.85
N ARG A 149 8.17 33.09 14.66
CA ARG A 149 9.35 33.21 15.52
C ARG A 149 10.12 34.46 15.10
N THR A 150 9.73 35.62 15.63
CA THR A 150 10.50 36.85 15.48
C THR A 150 11.88 36.61 16.09
N LYS A 151 12.93 36.55 15.26
CA LYS A 151 14.31 36.62 15.77
C LYS A 151 14.42 37.99 16.45
N ALA A 152 14.46 38.02 17.79
CA ALA A 152 14.82 39.23 18.49
C ALA A 152 16.21 39.62 18.00
N ASN A 153 16.29 40.74 17.29
CA ASN A 153 17.55 41.39 16.93
C ASN A 153 18.27 41.64 18.25
N ARG A 154 19.33 40.88 18.54
CA ARG A 154 20.15 41.14 19.71
C ARG A 154 20.83 42.48 19.48
N ASN A 155 20.36 43.48 20.21
CA ASN A 155 20.96 44.80 20.45
C ASN A 155 22.22 45.12 19.63
N ILE A 156 22.03 45.98 18.63
CA ILE A 156 23.10 46.89 18.19
C ILE A 156 23.28 47.88 19.34
N GLY A 157 24.40 47.76 20.04
CA GLY A 157 24.72 48.60 21.18
C GLY A 157 26.16 48.44 21.62
N SER A 158 27.10 48.92 20.81
CA SER A 158 28.35 49.51 21.31
C SER A 158 28.89 50.52 20.31
N LEU A 159 28.80 51.78 20.68
CA LEU A 159 29.51 52.90 20.08
C LEU A 159 31.02 52.69 20.26
N ASN A 160 31.79 52.94 19.19
CA ASN A 160 33.01 53.78 19.14
C ASN A 160 34.02 53.24 18.12
N GLY A 161 34.32 54.06 17.12
CA GLY A 161 35.41 53.83 16.17
C GLY A 161 35.26 54.71 14.94
N ASN A 162 35.86 55.89 14.98
CA ASN A 162 35.92 56.86 13.89
C ASN A 162 36.34 56.22 12.55
N GLN A 163 35.54 56.42 11.50
CA GLN A 163 36.08 56.48 10.15
C GLN A 163 35.20 57.38 9.27
N THR A 164 35.71 58.59 9.06
CA THR A 164 35.31 59.51 8.00
C THR A 164 35.45 58.85 6.64
N PHE A 165 34.38 58.85 5.84
CA PHE A 165 34.51 58.93 4.37
C PHE A 165 33.39 59.81 3.81
N LEU A 166 33.84 60.91 3.21
CA LEU A 166 33.09 61.83 2.36
C LEU A 166 32.48 61.07 1.18
N PHE A 167 31.25 61.42 0.81
CA PHE A 167 30.82 61.33 -0.58
C PHE A 167 30.22 62.68 -0.98
N GLU A 168 30.90 63.31 -1.94
CA GLU A 168 30.41 64.41 -2.76
C GLU A 168 29.16 63.99 -3.56
N LEU A 169 28.39 65.01 -3.93
CA LEU A 169 27.18 64.97 -4.77
C LEU A 169 27.44 64.46 -6.19
#